data_AF-A0A5U3TIX5-F1
#
_entry.id   AF-A0A5U3TIX5-F1
#
_cell.length_a   1.000
_cell.length_b   1.000
_cell.length_c   1.000
_cell.angle_alpha   90.00
_cell.angle_beta   90.00
_cell.angle_gamma   90.00
#
_symmetry.space_group_name_H-M   'P 1'
#
loop_
_entity.id
_entity.type
_entity.pdbx_description
1 polymer ?
#
loop_
_entity_poly.entity_id
_entity_poly.type
_entity_poly.pdbx_seq_one_letter_code
_entity_poly.pdbx_strand_id
1 'polypeptide(L)'
;NIGTLDNPGHADNVASITLKQTAPFRALLQINGERLKQKQIAEWLEDWSDYLLAFDSDGNTMQISQAAQAVRRITIQQATQQDHEDGDFSGKKSLMQSIEASSKDVMPVAFEFKCVPYEGLGERAFSLRNSLLTGDEPRFVLRIVQLEAQEEAIASEFRDLLISKFDGESVETFIGNFKA
;
A
#
# COMPACT_ATOMS: atom_id res chain seq x y z
N ASN A 1 -20.47 21.03 -28.36
CA ASN A 1 -20.58 22.21 -29.22
C ASN A 1 -21.99 22.25 -29.83
N ILE A 2 -22.78 23.29 -29.55
CA ILE A 2 -24.16 23.45 -30.06
C ILE A 2 -24.18 23.87 -31.55
N GLY A 3 -23.05 24.28 -32.12
CA GLY A 3 -22.94 24.75 -33.50
C GLY A 3 -23.56 26.13 -33.70
N THR A 4 -23.86 26.47 -34.96
CA THR A 4 -24.49 27.74 -35.36
C THR A 4 -25.81 27.47 -36.10
N LEU A 5 -26.55 28.53 -36.42
CA LEU A 5 -27.78 28.44 -37.22
C LEU A 5 -27.56 27.80 -38.60
N ASP A 6 -26.41 28.05 -39.23
CA ASP A 6 -26.08 27.51 -40.56
C ASP A 6 -25.41 26.13 -40.50
N ASN A 7 -24.80 25.78 -39.36
CA ASN A 7 -24.17 24.48 -39.13
C ASN A 7 -24.50 23.97 -37.71
N PRO A 8 -25.69 23.38 -37.52
CA PRO A 8 -26.15 22.95 -36.20
C PRO A 8 -25.25 21.83 -35.67
N GLY A 9 -24.86 21.94 -34.40
CA GLY A 9 -24.10 20.93 -33.67
C GLY A 9 -25.01 20.08 -32.78
N HIS A 10 -24.44 19.03 -32.16
CA HIS A 10 -25.20 18.06 -31.38
C HIS A 10 -25.02 18.16 -29.86
N ALA A 11 -24.36 19.21 -29.35
CA ALA A 11 -23.81 19.25 -27.99
C ALA A 11 -22.80 18.11 -27.74
N ASP A 12 -21.94 18.24 -26.72
CA ASP A 12 -20.90 17.23 -26.47
C ASP A 12 -21.49 16.14 -25.56
N ASN A 13 -21.39 14.88 -25.99
CA ASN A 13 -21.71 13.74 -25.13
C ASN A 13 -20.57 13.54 -24.13
N VAL A 14 -20.89 13.64 -22.83
CA VAL A 14 -19.91 13.45 -21.76
C VAL A 14 -20.32 12.25 -20.91
N ALA A 15 -19.36 11.41 -20.57
CA ALA A 15 -19.52 10.32 -19.61
C ALA A 15 -18.51 10.49 -18.46
N SER A 16 -18.92 10.07 -17.26
CA SER A 16 -18.06 9.99 -16.08
C SER A 16 -18.04 8.56 -15.57
N ILE A 17 -16.86 8.08 -15.20
CA ILE A 17 -16.64 6.72 -14.70
C ILE A 17 -15.77 6.78 -13.46
N THR A 18 -16.19 6.05 -12.43
CA THR A 18 -15.42 5.86 -11.20
C THR A 18 -15.18 4.37 -11.01
N LEU A 19 -13.91 3.98 -10.98
CA LEU A 19 -13.55 2.58 -10.77
C LEU A 19 -13.83 2.14 -9.34
N LYS A 20 -14.30 0.91 -9.18
CA LYS A 20 -14.50 0.29 -7.87
C LYS A 20 -13.22 -0.40 -7.41
N GLN A 21 -12.70 0.04 -6.27
CA GLN A 21 -11.55 -0.61 -5.62
C GLN A 21 -11.90 -2.05 -5.23
N THR A 22 -10.98 -2.97 -5.52
CA THR A 22 -11.09 -4.36 -5.06
C THR A 22 -10.99 -4.44 -3.53
N ALA A 23 -11.44 -5.56 -2.96
CA ALA A 23 -11.31 -5.83 -1.53
C ALA A 23 -9.85 -5.77 -1.02
N PRO A 24 -8.87 -6.48 -1.64
CA PRO A 24 -7.48 -6.44 -1.18
C PRO A 24 -6.85 -5.05 -1.25
N PHE A 25 -7.12 -4.28 -2.31
CA PHE A 25 -6.56 -2.94 -2.43
C PHE A 25 -7.15 -1.96 -1.41
N ARG A 26 -8.45 -2.04 -1.13
CA ARG A 26 -9.08 -1.24 -0.07
C ARG A 26 -8.49 -1.56 1.30
N ALA A 27 -8.27 -2.85 1.60
CA ALA A 27 -7.64 -3.26 2.85
C ALA A 27 -6.20 -2.76 2.96
N LEU A 28 -5.44 -2.80 1.87
CA LEU A 28 -4.09 -2.24 1.80
C LEU A 28 -4.05 -0.74 2.07
N LEU A 29 -4.95 0.03 1.44
CA LEU A 29 -5.03 1.48 1.65
C LEU A 29 -5.45 1.83 3.09
N GLN A 30 -6.36 1.05 3.68
CA GLN A 30 -6.87 1.31 5.03
C GLN A 30 -5.79 1.20 6.11
N ILE A 31 -4.81 0.31 5.94
CA ILE A 31 -3.75 0.11 6.96
C ILE A 31 -2.54 1.01 6.75
N ASN A 32 -2.46 1.71 5.62
CA ASN A 32 -1.33 2.55 5.27
C ASN A 32 -1.19 3.74 6.23
N GLY A 33 -0.14 3.72 7.05
CA GLY A 33 0.15 4.77 8.04
C GLY A 33 -0.57 4.59 9.38
N GLU A 34 -1.42 3.56 9.53
CA GLU A 34 -2.13 3.28 10.77
C GLU A 34 -1.20 2.79 11.88
N ARG A 35 -1.53 3.11 13.13
CA ARG A 35 -0.78 2.70 14.33
C ARG A 35 -1.37 1.43 14.93
N LEU A 36 -0.97 0.29 14.39
CA LEU A 36 -1.51 -1.02 14.74
C LEU A 36 -0.90 -1.54 16.05
N LYS A 37 -1.76 -2.06 16.94
CA LYS A 37 -1.30 -2.93 18.02
C LYS A 37 -0.77 -4.23 17.44
N GLN A 38 0.13 -4.87 18.16
CA GLN A 38 0.68 -6.19 17.85
C GLN A 38 -0.36 -7.22 17.41
N LYS A 39 -1.48 -7.33 18.14
CA LYS A 39 -2.59 -8.24 17.79
C LYS A 39 -3.20 -7.89 16.44
N GLN A 40 -3.45 -6.60 16.17
CA GLN A 40 -4.12 -6.13 14.96
C GLN A 40 -3.28 -6.38 13.72
N ILE A 41 -1.98 -6.07 13.77
CA ILE A 41 -1.10 -6.35 12.62
C ILE A 41 -0.94 -7.85 12.39
N ALA A 42 -0.84 -8.66 13.44
CA ALA A 42 -0.70 -10.11 13.28
C ALA A 42 -1.94 -10.75 12.65
N GLU A 43 -3.15 -10.36 13.10
CA GLU A 43 -4.41 -10.80 12.49
C GLU A 43 -4.51 -10.34 11.04
N TRP A 44 -4.14 -9.08 10.75
CA TRP A 44 -4.16 -8.57 9.38
C TRP A 44 -3.19 -9.32 8.45
N LEU A 45 -1.98 -9.64 8.92
CA LEU A 45 -1.03 -10.45 8.16
C LEU A 45 -1.59 -11.86 7.86
N GLU A 46 -2.27 -12.47 8.83
CA GLU A 46 -2.89 -13.79 8.67
C GLU A 46 -4.07 -13.74 7.67
N ASP A 47 -4.95 -12.74 7.79
CA ASP A 47 -6.14 -12.55 6.95
C ASP A 47 -5.79 -12.31 5.47
N TRP A 48 -4.67 -11.63 5.20
CA TRP A 48 -4.23 -11.28 3.84
C TRP A 48 -2.99 -12.06 3.38
N SER A 49 -2.70 -13.19 4.03
CA SER A 49 -1.48 -13.98 3.79
C SER A 49 -1.27 -14.39 2.33
N ASP A 50 -2.34 -14.68 1.58
CA ASP A 50 -2.27 -15.03 0.15
C ASP A 50 -1.75 -13.89 -0.75
N TYR A 51 -1.83 -12.64 -0.27
CA TYR A 51 -1.42 -11.45 -1.01
C TYR A 51 -0.03 -10.95 -0.59
N LEU A 52 0.56 -11.55 0.45
CA LEU A 52 1.70 -10.99 1.17
C LEU A 52 2.95 -11.85 1.00
N LEU A 53 4.08 -11.16 0.82
CA LEU A 53 5.42 -11.70 0.98
C LEU A 53 6.18 -10.85 2.00
N ALA A 54 6.83 -11.48 2.98
CA ALA A 54 7.57 -10.77 4.02
C ALA A 54 9.08 -10.84 3.79
N PHE A 55 9.80 -9.81 4.20
CA PHE A 55 11.24 -9.68 4.07
C PHE A 55 11.90 -9.35 5.42
N ASP A 56 13.02 -10.00 5.70
CA ASP A 56 13.88 -9.69 6.84
C ASP A 56 14.83 -8.50 6.55
N SER A 57 15.66 -8.17 7.54
CA SER A 57 16.61 -7.05 7.47
C SER A 57 17.74 -7.23 6.43
N ASP A 58 18.01 -8.48 6.02
CA ASP A 58 18.97 -8.86 4.99
C ASP A 58 18.33 -8.96 3.59
N GLY A 59 16.99 -8.84 3.51
CA GLY A 59 16.21 -8.94 2.27
C GLY A 59 15.83 -10.37 1.89
N ASN A 60 16.02 -11.36 2.77
CA ASN A 60 15.53 -12.70 2.54
C ASN A 60 14.01 -12.76 2.74
N THR A 61 13.37 -13.64 1.99
CA THR A 61 11.93 -13.86 2.10
C THR A 61 11.61 -14.78 3.27
N MET A 62 10.48 -14.52 3.93
CA MET A 62 9.93 -15.40 4.96
C MET A 62 8.43 -15.60 4.79
N GLN A 63 7.92 -16.70 5.35
CA GLN A 63 6.51 -17.01 5.30
C GLN A 63 5.69 -16.06 6.18
N ILE A 64 4.49 -15.71 5.75
CA ILE A 64 3.63 -14.78 6.50
C ILE A 64 3.24 -15.33 7.86
N SER A 65 3.07 -16.65 7.99
CA SER A 65 2.86 -17.30 9.29
C SER A 65 4.04 -17.08 10.24
N GLN A 66 5.28 -17.11 9.75
CA GLN A 66 6.47 -16.83 10.56
C GLN A 66 6.53 -15.35 10.94
N ALA A 67 6.28 -14.46 9.98
CA ALA A 67 6.24 -13.02 10.20
C ALA A 67 5.19 -12.61 11.25
N ALA A 68 3.96 -13.12 11.15
CA ALA A 68 2.89 -12.88 12.10
C ALA A 68 3.25 -13.38 13.51
N GLN A 69 3.87 -14.56 13.60
CA GLN A 69 4.32 -15.12 14.87
C GLN A 69 5.48 -14.33 15.50
N ALA A 70 6.44 -13.87 14.71
CA ALA A 70 7.51 -12.99 15.17
C ALA A 70 6.93 -11.68 15.73
N VAL A 71 5.98 -11.08 15.01
CA VAL A 71 5.25 -9.90 15.47
C VAL A 71 4.54 -10.18 16.78
N ARG A 72 3.83 -11.31 16.95
CA ARG A 72 3.14 -11.71 18.20
C ARG A 72 4.05 -11.97 19.40
N ARG A 73 5.35 -12.22 19.18
CA ARG A 73 6.30 -12.54 20.25
C ARG A 73 7.10 -11.34 20.77
N ILE A 74 7.03 -10.18 20.11
CA ILE A 74 7.67 -8.96 20.60
C ILE A 74 7.14 -8.61 21.99
N THR A 75 8.08 -8.43 22.92
CA THR A 75 7.79 -7.98 24.28
C THR A 75 8.06 -6.48 24.43
N ILE A 76 7.37 -5.83 25.38
CA ILE A 76 7.58 -4.40 25.68
C ILE A 76 9.05 -4.13 26.06
N GLN A 77 9.68 -5.03 26.82
CA GLN A 77 11.09 -4.89 27.22
C GLN A 77 12.02 -4.83 26.01
N GLN A 78 11.82 -5.70 25.01
CA GLN A 78 12.61 -5.66 23.78
C GLN A 78 12.38 -4.37 22.97
N ALA A 79 11.19 -3.77 23.07
CA ALA A 79 10.90 -2.50 22.43
C ALA A 79 11.47 -1.29 23.19
N THR A 80 11.50 -1.31 24.53
CA THR A 80 11.91 -0.15 25.35
C THR A 80 13.37 -0.13 25.76
N GLN A 81 14.08 -1.27 25.74
CA GLN A 81 15.48 -1.36 26.16
C GLN A 81 16.44 -0.50 25.32
N GLN A 82 15.97 0.12 24.23
CA GLN A 82 16.76 0.93 23.32
C GLN A 82 16.38 2.41 23.18
N ASP A 83 15.28 2.91 23.74
CA ASP A 83 15.02 4.37 23.73
C ASP A 83 16.11 5.16 24.50
N HIS A 84 16.98 4.47 25.25
CA HIS A 84 18.06 5.04 26.05
C HIS A 84 19.42 5.13 25.33
N GLU A 85 19.57 4.60 24.11
CA GLU A 85 20.79 4.73 23.30
C GLU A 85 20.46 5.44 21.96
N ASP A 86 21.05 6.63 21.79
CA ASP A 86 21.18 7.39 20.53
C ASP A 86 20.00 8.24 20.03
N GLY A 87 20.13 9.55 20.27
CA GLY A 87 19.56 10.58 19.43
C GLY A 87 20.33 10.70 18.12
N ASP A 88 19.94 9.97 17.08
CA ASP A 88 20.21 10.37 15.69
C ASP A 88 19.22 9.74 14.69
N PHE A 89 18.86 10.48 13.65
CA PHE A 89 17.67 10.26 12.80
C PHE A 89 17.75 9.04 11.84
N SER A 90 18.68 8.09 12.09
CA SER A 90 18.84 6.83 11.35
C SER A 90 18.15 5.60 11.99
N GLY A 91 17.64 5.73 13.22
CA GLY A 91 17.26 4.61 14.10
C GLY A 91 16.06 3.72 13.72
N LYS A 92 15.30 4.02 12.65
CA LYS A 92 14.11 3.20 12.31
C LYS A 92 14.45 1.83 11.73
N LYS A 93 15.62 1.70 11.09
CA LYS A 93 16.14 0.40 10.64
C LYS A 93 16.84 -0.36 11.79
N SER A 94 17.45 0.35 12.74
CA SER A 94 18.17 -0.28 13.85
C SER A 94 17.25 -0.97 14.84
N LEU A 95 16.07 -0.41 15.16
CA LEU A 95 15.21 -0.98 16.20
C LEU A 95 14.76 -2.43 15.88
N MET A 96 14.35 -2.71 14.64
CA MET A 96 13.97 -4.08 14.27
C MET A 96 15.17 -5.03 14.29
N GLN A 97 16.33 -4.58 13.81
CA GLN A 97 17.58 -5.36 13.87
C GLN A 97 18.02 -5.64 15.30
N SER A 98 17.83 -4.70 16.22
CA SER A 98 18.11 -4.88 17.64
C SER A 98 17.13 -5.85 18.30
N ILE A 99 15.86 -5.83 17.89
CA ILE A 99 14.88 -6.84 18.33
C ILE A 99 15.27 -8.22 17.80
N GLU A 100 15.74 -8.35 16.56
CA GLU A 100 16.29 -9.61 16.04
C GLU A 100 17.51 -10.07 16.86
N ALA A 101 18.41 -9.16 17.24
CA ALA A 101 19.59 -9.50 18.03
C ALA A 101 19.27 -9.94 19.48
N SER A 102 18.20 -9.39 20.06
CA SER A 102 17.75 -9.70 21.43
C SER A 102 16.69 -10.82 21.49
N SER A 103 16.03 -11.11 20.37
CA SER A 103 15.10 -12.22 20.22
C SER A 103 15.77 -13.40 19.50
N LYS A 104 15.10 -14.55 19.42
CA LYS A 104 15.52 -15.66 18.56
C LYS A 104 14.77 -15.67 17.24
N ASP A 105 13.95 -14.66 16.99
CA ASP A 105 13.04 -14.58 15.86
C ASP A 105 13.55 -13.57 14.84
N VAL A 106 13.48 -13.94 13.56
CA VAL A 106 13.76 -13.02 12.45
C VAL A 106 12.53 -12.14 12.26
N MET A 107 12.73 -10.82 12.22
CA MET A 107 11.65 -9.84 12.20
C MET A 107 11.37 -9.37 10.77
N PRO A 108 10.09 -9.32 10.36
CA PRO A 108 9.75 -8.69 9.09
C PRO A 108 9.97 -7.18 9.13
N VAL A 109 10.87 -6.67 8.29
CA VAL A 109 11.12 -5.22 8.15
C VAL A 109 10.37 -4.61 6.96
N ALA A 110 9.95 -5.44 6.01
CA ALA A 110 9.19 -5.03 4.84
C ALA A 110 8.25 -6.13 4.39
N PHE A 111 7.26 -5.73 3.60
CA PHE A 111 6.34 -6.63 2.94
C PHE A 111 6.16 -6.21 1.48
N GLU A 112 5.82 -7.16 0.63
CA GLU A 112 5.23 -6.91 -0.68
C GLU A 112 3.78 -7.39 -0.63
N PHE A 113 2.85 -6.52 -1.03
CA PHE A 113 1.43 -6.83 -1.14
C PHE A 113 1.03 -6.84 -2.60
N LYS A 114 0.71 -8.00 -3.15
CA LYS A 114 0.45 -8.16 -4.58
C LYS A 114 -1.04 -8.36 -4.83
N CYS A 115 -1.69 -7.43 -5.53
CA CYS A 115 -3.12 -7.49 -5.80
C CYS A 115 -3.54 -6.72 -7.06
N VAL A 116 -4.74 -6.99 -7.55
CA VAL A 116 -5.41 -6.17 -8.57
C VAL A 116 -6.09 -4.97 -7.89
N PRO A 117 -5.73 -3.71 -8.19
CA PRO A 117 -6.25 -2.55 -7.46
C PRO A 117 -7.71 -2.21 -7.80
N TYR A 118 -8.06 -2.33 -9.08
CA TYR A 118 -9.39 -2.06 -9.61
C TYR A 118 -9.79 -3.14 -10.60
N GLU A 119 -11.08 -3.48 -10.65
CA GLU A 119 -11.59 -4.45 -11.63
C GLU A 119 -11.23 -4.02 -13.07
N GLY A 120 -10.65 -4.93 -13.85
CA GLY A 120 -10.25 -4.68 -15.23
C GLY A 120 -8.84 -4.10 -15.43
N LEU A 121 -8.14 -3.73 -14.35
CA LEU A 121 -6.72 -3.34 -14.41
C LEU A 121 -5.80 -4.53 -14.08
N GLY A 122 -4.51 -4.35 -14.37
CA GLY A 122 -3.46 -5.33 -14.10
C GLY A 122 -3.15 -5.49 -12.61
N GLU A 123 -2.63 -6.67 -12.28
CA GLU A 123 -2.09 -6.96 -10.95
C GLU A 123 -0.80 -6.14 -10.70
N ARG A 124 -0.63 -5.67 -9.46
CA ARG A 124 0.49 -4.85 -9.05
C ARG A 124 1.04 -5.29 -7.70
N ALA A 125 2.35 -5.15 -7.53
CA ALA A 125 3.05 -5.37 -6.28
C ALA A 125 3.32 -4.04 -5.58
N PHE A 126 2.81 -3.89 -4.35
CA PHE A 126 2.98 -2.72 -3.51
C PHE A 126 3.99 -3.01 -2.41
N SER A 127 5.11 -2.30 -2.39
CA SER A 127 6.10 -2.43 -1.31
C SER A 127 5.63 -1.68 -0.06
N LEU A 128 5.69 -2.34 1.09
CA LEU A 128 5.35 -1.80 2.40
C LEU A 128 6.60 -1.79 3.28
N ARG A 129 6.91 -0.63 3.85
CA ARG A 129 7.87 -0.52 4.95
C ARG A 129 7.17 -0.83 6.26
N ASN A 130 7.73 -1.73 7.05
CA ASN A 130 7.30 -1.95 8.43
C ASN A 130 8.13 -1.05 9.37
N SER A 131 7.49 -0.48 10.36
CA SER A 131 8.15 0.33 11.38
C SER A 131 7.54 0.03 12.73
N LEU A 132 8.36 -0.02 13.77
CA LEU A 132 7.94 -0.17 15.14
C LEU A 132 8.14 1.16 15.86
N LEU A 133 7.09 1.65 16.52
CA LEU A 133 7.13 2.81 17.40
C LEU A 133 7.20 2.33 18.84
N THR A 134 8.20 2.82 19.56
CA THR A 134 8.44 2.57 20.99
C THR A 134 7.66 3.57 21.84
N GLY A 135 7.30 3.15 23.04
CA GLY A 135 6.45 3.88 23.99
C GLY A 135 5.87 2.92 25.03
N ASP A 136 4.86 3.36 25.77
CA ASP A 136 4.20 2.51 26.80
C ASP A 136 3.62 1.20 26.21
N GLU A 137 3.16 1.25 24.95
CA GLU A 137 2.69 0.09 24.19
C GLU A 137 3.24 0.14 22.76
N PRO A 138 4.01 -0.86 22.31
CA PRO A 138 4.64 -0.86 20.98
C PRO A 138 3.58 -0.86 19.87
N ARG A 139 3.78 0.00 18.86
CA ARG A 139 2.88 0.13 17.70
C ARG A 139 3.58 -0.11 16.39
N PHE A 140 3.00 -0.95 15.54
CA PHE A 140 3.48 -1.17 14.18
C PHE A 140 2.82 -0.19 13.23
N VAL A 141 3.60 0.29 12.26
CA VAL A 141 3.13 1.15 11.18
C VAL A 141 3.63 0.59 9.86
N LEU A 142 2.70 0.17 9.02
CA LEU A 142 2.97 -0.22 7.65
C LEU A 142 2.78 0.99 6.74
N ARG A 143 3.74 1.28 5.87
CA ARG A 143 3.66 2.40 4.92
C ARG A 143 3.97 1.96 3.50
N ILE A 144 3.04 2.23 2.59
CA ILE A 144 3.21 2.03 1.15
C ILE A 144 4.31 2.94 0.63
N VAL A 145 5.26 2.36 -0.09
CA VAL A 145 6.34 3.10 -0.75
C VAL A 145 5.78 3.76 -2.02
N GLN A 146 5.92 5.08 -2.11
CA GLN A 146 5.54 5.88 -3.29
C GLN A 146 4.08 5.66 -3.73
N LEU A 147 3.13 5.69 -2.78
CA LEU A 147 1.72 5.49 -3.08
C LEU A 147 1.21 6.43 -4.19
N GLU A 148 1.56 7.71 -4.14
CA GLU A 148 1.12 8.71 -5.13
C GLU A 148 1.58 8.32 -6.56
N ALA A 149 2.83 7.86 -6.71
CA ALA A 149 3.34 7.41 -8.00
C ALA A 149 2.63 6.13 -8.49
N GLN A 150 2.24 5.23 -7.58
CA GLN A 150 1.44 4.07 -7.92
C GLN A 150 0.03 4.46 -8.38
N GLU A 151 -0.60 5.44 -7.72
CA GLU A 151 -1.90 5.98 -8.11
C GLU A 151 -1.85 6.65 -9.49
N GLU A 152 -0.81 7.44 -9.77
CA GLU A 152 -0.59 8.03 -11.10
C GLU A 152 -0.39 6.97 -12.20
N ALA A 153 0.36 5.91 -11.89
CA ALA A 153 0.57 4.81 -12.82
C ALA A 153 -0.71 3.99 -13.07
N ILE A 154 -1.57 3.83 -12.05
CA ILE A 154 -2.90 3.19 -12.17
C ILE A 154 -3.82 4.06 -13.02
N ALA A 155 -3.83 5.36 -12.79
CA ALA A 155 -4.60 6.32 -13.56
C ALA A 155 -4.19 6.28 -15.04
N SER A 156 -2.89 6.31 -15.33
CA SER A 156 -2.37 6.23 -16.69
C SER A 156 -2.76 4.92 -17.38
N GLU A 157 -2.61 3.78 -16.70
CA GLU A 157 -3.06 2.47 -17.21
C GLU A 157 -4.54 2.51 -17.58
N PHE A 158 -5.39 3.06 -16.70
CA PHE A 158 -6.82 3.13 -16.95
C PHE A 158 -7.16 4.00 -18.16
N ARG A 159 -6.54 5.18 -18.29
CA ARG A 159 -6.74 6.05 -19.47
C ARG A 159 -6.31 5.35 -20.75
N ASP A 160 -5.14 4.75 -20.76
CA ASP A 160 -4.60 4.10 -21.96
C ASP A 160 -5.47 2.89 -22.35
N LEU A 161 -5.94 2.13 -21.36
CA LEU A 161 -6.93 1.07 -21.57
C LEU A 161 -8.24 1.61 -22.16
N LEU A 162 -8.76 2.72 -21.62
CA LEU A 162 -9.99 3.34 -22.10
C LEU A 162 -9.87 3.81 -23.56
N ILE A 163 -8.80 4.55 -23.89
CA ILE A 163 -8.51 5.01 -25.27
C ILE A 163 -8.41 3.82 -26.22
N SER A 164 -7.75 2.72 -25.82
CA SER A 164 -7.62 1.51 -26.64
C SER A 164 -8.94 0.81 -26.96
N LYS A 165 -10.04 1.13 -26.27
CA LYS A 165 -11.37 0.56 -26.54
C LYS A 165 -12.22 1.41 -27.47
N PHE A 166 -11.81 2.63 -27.77
CA PHE A 166 -12.49 3.53 -28.71
C PHE A 166 -11.82 3.49 -30.09
N ASP A 167 -11.69 2.29 -30.66
CA ASP A 167 -11.12 2.10 -31.99
C ASP A 167 -11.92 2.87 -33.06
N GLY A 168 -11.24 3.77 -33.78
CA GLY A 168 -11.81 4.51 -34.92
C GLY A 168 -12.37 5.90 -34.59
N GLU A 169 -12.39 6.32 -33.32
CA GLU A 169 -12.82 7.67 -32.91
C GLU A 169 -11.82 8.30 -31.93
N SER A 170 -11.46 9.57 -32.14
CA SER A 170 -10.63 10.30 -31.19
C SER A 170 -11.46 10.76 -29.99
N VAL A 171 -11.40 10.01 -28.89
CA VAL A 171 -12.02 10.41 -27.61
C VAL A 171 -11.01 11.16 -26.76
N GLU A 172 -11.21 12.46 -26.55
CA GLU A 172 -10.44 13.21 -25.57
C GLU A 172 -10.74 12.70 -24.16
N THR A 173 -9.72 12.13 -23.51
CA THR A 173 -9.85 11.55 -22.17
C THR A 173 -9.04 12.38 -21.18
N PHE A 174 -9.70 12.82 -20.12
CA PHE A 174 -9.09 13.56 -19.02
C PHE A 174 -9.14 12.75 -17.75
N ILE A 175 -8.06 12.78 -16.96
CA ILE A 175 -8.02 12.18 -15.63
C ILE A 175 -7.96 13.30 -14.61
N GLY A 176 -8.84 13.25 -13.61
CA GLY A 176 -8.79 14.18 -12.49
C GLY A 176 -10.06 14.14 -11.65
N ASN A 177 -10.06 14.95 -10.59
CA ASN A 177 -11.26 15.23 -9.83
C ASN A 177 -11.99 16.41 -10.47
N PHE A 178 -13.06 16.12 -11.20
CA PHE A 178 -13.90 17.14 -11.81
C PHE A 178 -14.99 17.57 -10.81
N LYS A 179 -15.06 18.86 -10.49
CA LYS A 179 -16.23 19.45 -9.82
C LYS A 179 -17.11 20.07 -10.91
N ALA A 180 -18.38 19.69 -10.91
CA ALA A 180 -19.41 20.33 -11.74
C ALA A 180 -19.78 21.71 -11.17
#